data_AF-A0A6G9SFL4-F1
#
_entry.id   AF-A0A6G9SFL4-F1
#
_cell.length_a   1.000
_cell.length_b   1.000
_cell.length_c   1.000
_cell.angle_alpha   90.00
_cell.angle_beta   90.00
_cell.angle_gamma   90.00
#
_symmetry.space_group_name_H-M   'P 1'
#
loop_
_entity.id
_entity.type
_entity.pdbx_description
1 polymer ?
#
loop_
_entity_poly.entity_id
_entity_poly.type
_entity_poly.pdbx_seq_one_letter_code
_entity_poly.pdbx_strand_id
1 'polypeptide(L)'
;MRDFSQEVYKVLPVHYGLRNLQMASQQETKGKQGESASKKESGTATKANPVENLELDSLFEALEGDLTSLDNEAALELIDQWYSSLHKAKEPEIKEIANSLKNLKQLVKSGKATGHEIGEVLIEIGDQTSDLAGEADKEVKTPLHRLGKQLSKIGVSLGKQEDREQIEQIDSLLETLEGDITGIEPEAAQGVVDTWYSLLHKSEDENLQEIANGLKELKQLLKRKTAKGADFAPVLTRLGEQTEQVGAEAARGFKGPLKKLGKLLSKTGKSLAE
;
A
#
# COMPACT_ATOMS: atom_id res chain seq x y z
N MET A 1 40.41 -8.96 -21.53
CA MET A 1 40.75 -7.57 -21.91
C MET A 1 39.45 -6.77 -21.93
N ARG A 2 39.36 -5.74 -21.05
CA ARG A 2 38.43 -4.57 -21.02
C ARG A 2 36.96 -4.93 -20.80
N ASP A 3 36.31 -4.68 -19.67
CA ASP A 3 36.38 -3.59 -18.66
C ASP A 3 36.15 -2.20 -19.25
N PHE A 4 34.96 -1.64 -19.05
CA PHE A 4 34.61 -0.23 -19.27
C PHE A 4 33.30 0.14 -18.52
N SER A 5 33.48 0.80 -17.36
CA SER A 5 32.74 1.98 -16.84
C SER A 5 31.23 1.85 -16.55
N GLN A 6 30.64 2.04 -15.35
CA GLN A 6 30.93 2.83 -14.13
C GLN A 6 31.29 4.31 -14.34
N GLU A 7 30.69 5.16 -13.48
CA GLU A 7 30.60 6.64 -13.45
C GLU A 7 29.38 7.18 -14.26
N VAL A 8 28.49 8.07 -13.79
CA VAL A 8 28.61 9.23 -12.88
C VAL A 8 27.20 9.60 -12.38
N TYR A 9 26.99 9.78 -11.07
CA TYR A 9 26.30 10.95 -10.48
C TYR A 9 26.62 11.00 -8.98
N LYS A 10 27.75 11.65 -8.66
CA LYS A 10 28.05 12.18 -7.34
C LYS A 10 27.36 13.54 -7.23
N VAL A 11 26.52 13.75 -6.22
CA VAL A 11 26.19 15.08 -5.71
C VAL A 11 26.67 15.16 -4.28
N LEU A 12 27.53 16.13 -4.03
CA LEU A 12 28.26 16.37 -2.78
C LEU A 12 27.32 16.91 -1.68
N PRO A 13 27.67 16.67 -0.40
CA PRO A 13 26.96 17.23 0.75
C PRO A 13 27.33 18.70 0.97
N VAL A 14 26.32 19.53 1.27
CA VAL A 14 26.52 20.91 1.72
C VAL A 14 26.89 20.91 3.20
N HIS A 15 28.15 21.24 3.47
CA HIS A 15 28.65 21.64 4.78
C HIS A 15 27.88 22.84 5.34
N TYR A 16 27.37 22.72 6.57
CA TYR A 16 27.38 23.82 7.53
C TYR A 16 28.14 23.37 8.77
N GLY A 17 29.29 24.00 9.00
CA GLY A 17 30.14 23.75 10.14
C GLY A 17 29.66 24.47 11.40
N LEU A 18 29.96 23.81 12.52
CA LEU A 18 30.58 24.33 13.73
C LEU A 18 29.93 25.55 14.41
N ARG A 19 29.37 25.31 15.60
CA ARG A 19 29.77 26.06 16.79
C ARG A 19 29.69 25.21 18.06
N ASN A 20 30.89 24.86 18.53
CA ASN A 20 31.17 24.43 19.89
C ASN A 20 30.75 25.52 20.89
N LEU A 21 30.14 25.12 22.00
CA LEU A 21 30.35 25.78 23.30
C LEU A 21 30.31 24.73 24.40
N GLN A 22 31.50 24.38 24.88
CA GLN A 22 31.72 23.72 26.16
C GLN A 22 32.57 24.67 27.01
N MET A 23 32.22 24.78 28.30
CA MET A 23 33.07 24.94 29.49
C MET A 23 32.72 26.08 30.45
N ALA A 24 32.78 25.68 31.73
CA ALA A 24 32.94 26.43 32.98
C ALA A 24 31.67 27.13 33.53
N SER A 25 31.35 27.11 34.83
CA SER A 25 32.16 26.91 36.04
C SER A 25 31.27 26.54 37.23
N GLN A 26 31.92 25.91 38.22
CA GLN A 26 31.50 25.57 39.58
C GLN A 26 30.85 26.73 40.36
N GLN A 27 29.97 26.39 41.29
CA GLN A 27 30.05 26.88 42.67
C GLN A 27 29.30 25.97 43.67
N GLU A 28 30.07 25.41 44.60
CA GLU A 28 29.60 24.84 45.86
C GLU A 28 29.11 25.97 46.80
N THR A 29 28.06 25.72 47.58
CA THR A 29 27.99 26.20 48.98
C THR A 29 27.25 25.20 49.88
N LYS A 30 27.96 24.81 50.94
CA LYS A 30 27.55 24.03 52.12
C LYS A 30 26.42 24.69 52.92
N GLY A 31 25.63 23.89 53.64
CA GLY A 31 25.02 24.35 54.90
C GLY A 31 23.87 23.54 55.53
N LYS A 32 24.22 22.62 56.45
CA LYS A 32 23.52 22.24 57.71
C LYS A 32 22.19 21.46 57.72
N GLN A 33 22.32 20.16 58.03
CA GLN A 33 21.97 19.48 59.29
C GLN A 33 20.59 19.72 59.93
N GLY A 34 19.79 18.65 60.06
CA GLY A 34 18.64 18.58 60.98
C GLY A 34 17.74 17.35 60.82
N GLU A 35 18.00 16.32 61.63
CA GLU A 35 17.08 15.35 62.25
C GLU A 35 16.09 14.47 61.46
N SER A 36 16.08 13.22 61.94
CA SER A 36 15.30 12.05 61.59
C SER A 36 13.79 12.18 61.79
N ALA A 37 13.01 11.67 60.83
CA ALA A 37 11.73 11.02 61.11
C ALA A 37 11.36 10.04 59.99
N SER A 38 11.22 8.76 60.35
CA SER A 38 10.68 7.68 59.52
C SER A 38 9.42 8.10 58.78
N LYS A 39 9.39 7.90 57.45
CA LYS A 39 8.12 7.77 56.74
C LYS A 39 8.27 6.89 55.50
N LYS A 40 7.76 5.67 55.66
CA LYS A 40 7.21 4.75 54.66
C LYS A 40 7.74 4.92 53.23
N GLU A 41 8.51 3.91 52.81
CA GLU A 41 8.50 3.39 51.45
C GLU A 41 7.05 3.30 50.94
N SER A 42 6.61 4.33 50.22
CA SER A 42 5.57 4.20 49.23
C SER A 42 6.30 3.87 47.95
N GLY A 43 6.57 2.58 47.75
CA GLY A 43 6.86 2.06 46.43
C GLY A 43 5.64 2.31 45.56
N THR A 44 5.56 3.48 44.94
CA THR A 44 4.84 3.66 43.69
C THR A 44 5.56 2.74 42.72
N ALA A 45 5.04 1.52 42.56
CA ALA A 45 5.25 0.78 41.34
C ALA A 45 4.78 1.70 40.22
N THR A 46 5.73 2.38 39.57
CA THR A 46 5.54 2.92 38.24
C THR A 46 4.98 1.75 37.45
N LYS A 47 3.67 1.79 37.14
CA LYS A 47 3.13 0.96 36.07
C LYS A 47 3.98 1.36 34.87
N ALA A 48 4.96 0.54 34.51
CA ALA A 48 5.72 0.74 33.29
C ALA A 48 4.68 0.83 32.18
N ASN A 49 4.52 2.02 31.60
CA ASN A 49 3.60 2.19 30.50
C ASN A 49 4.17 1.32 29.37
N PRO A 50 3.45 0.30 28.87
CA PRO A 50 3.96 -0.57 27.81
C PRO A 50 4.32 0.20 26.52
N VAL A 51 3.85 1.44 26.42
CA VAL A 51 4.12 2.39 25.34
C VAL A 51 5.42 3.21 25.54
N GLU A 52 5.96 3.32 26.76
CA GLU A 52 7.18 4.10 27.03
C GLU A 52 8.45 3.55 26.36
N ASN A 53 8.45 2.26 26.00
CA ASN A 53 9.55 1.63 25.27
C ASN A 53 9.39 1.68 23.74
N LEU A 54 8.40 2.43 23.22
CA LEU A 54 8.29 2.66 21.80
C LEU A 54 9.19 3.82 21.38
N GLU A 55 10.14 3.55 20.49
CA GLU A 55 10.85 4.58 19.75
C GLU A 55 9.91 5.18 18.68
N LEU A 56 8.92 5.95 19.13
CA LEU A 56 7.90 6.55 18.27
C LEU A 56 8.53 7.50 17.23
N ASP A 57 9.61 8.20 17.58
CA ASP A 57 10.31 9.13 16.69
C ASP A 57 10.93 8.41 15.48
N SER A 58 11.60 7.27 15.70
CA SER A 58 12.15 6.44 14.62
C SER A 58 11.05 5.92 13.69
N LEU A 59 9.91 5.51 14.27
CA LEU A 59 8.75 5.05 13.50
C LEU A 59 8.13 6.21 12.69
N PHE A 60 8.06 7.40 13.27
CA PHE A 60 7.58 8.59 12.56
C PHE A 60 8.45 8.95 11.38
N GLU A 61 9.77 9.00 11.55
CA GLU A 61 10.70 9.32 10.46
C GLU A 61 10.57 8.32 9.31
N ALA A 62 10.43 7.03 9.62
CA ALA A 62 10.21 6.00 8.61
C ALA A 62 8.86 6.18 7.86
N LEU A 63 7.80 6.57 8.57
CA LEU A 63 6.45 6.76 8.01
C LEU A 63 6.22 8.14 7.38
N GLU A 64 7.12 9.11 7.57
CA GLU A 64 7.10 10.40 6.85
C GLU A 64 7.69 10.32 5.44
N GLY A 65 8.48 9.28 5.17
CA GLY A 65 8.98 8.99 3.82
C GLY A 65 7.89 8.53 2.85
N ASP A 66 8.25 8.46 1.56
CA ASP A 66 7.43 7.74 0.60
C ASP A 66 7.58 6.23 0.84
N LEU A 67 6.57 5.63 1.47
CA LEU A 67 6.57 4.21 1.80
C LEU A 67 6.56 3.30 0.57
N THR A 68 6.28 3.82 -0.62
CA THR A 68 6.44 3.05 -1.86
C THR A 68 7.91 2.90 -2.27
N SER A 69 8.79 3.71 -1.68
CA SER A 69 10.24 3.58 -1.80
C SER A 69 10.86 2.74 -0.68
N LEU A 70 10.06 2.32 0.31
CA LEU A 70 10.52 1.45 1.39
C LEU A 70 10.66 0.03 0.86
N ASP A 71 11.86 -0.53 0.95
CA ASP A 71 12.06 -1.91 0.56
C ASP A 71 11.39 -2.88 1.56
N ASN A 72 11.10 -4.09 1.09
CA ASN A 72 10.39 -5.08 1.89
C ASN A 72 11.15 -5.50 3.16
N GLU A 73 12.49 -5.45 3.16
CA GLU A 73 13.30 -5.86 4.31
C GLU A 73 13.20 -4.79 5.41
N ALA A 74 13.37 -3.51 5.05
CA ALA A 74 13.17 -2.38 5.95
C ALA A 74 11.74 -2.33 6.52
N ALA A 75 10.72 -2.59 5.70
CA ALA A 75 9.33 -2.66 6.16
C ALA A 75 9.12 -3.77 7.20
N LEU A 76 9.66 -4.98 6.95
CA LEU A 76 9.56 -6.10 7.88
C LEU A 76 10.30 -5.83 9.20
N GLU A 77 11.46 -5.18 9.15
CA GLU A 77 12.22 -4.80 10.35
C GLU A 77 11.43 -3.81 11.22
N LEU A 78 10.82 -2.78 10.62
CA LEU A 78 10.00 -1.81 11.35
C LEU A 78 8.78 -2.47 12.01
N ILE A 79 8.10 -3.36 11.28
CA ILE A 79 6.96 -4.13 11.84
C ILE A 79 7.42 -4.99 13.00
N ASP A 80 8.58 -5.65 12.89
CA ASP A 80 9.13 -6.51 13.95
C ASP A 80 9.55 -5.74 15.19
N GLN A 81 10.17 -4.57 15.03
CA GLN A 81 10.48 -3.69 16.13
C GLN A 81 9.21 -3.29 16.87
N TRP A 82 8.18 -2.86 16.14
CA TRP A 82 6.94 -2.41 16.75
C TRP A 82 6.19 -3.55 17.46
N TYR A 83 6.04 -4.69 16.79
CA TYR A 83 5.44 -5.89 17.37
C TYR A 83 6.19 -6.34 18.64
N SER A 84 7.53 -6.28 18.64
CA SER A 84 8.35 -6.69 19.77
C SER A 84 8.09 -5.87 21.03
N SER A 85 7.80 -4.57 20.87
CA SER A 85 7.45 -3.67 21.97
C SER A 85 6.03 -3.90 22.50
N LEU A 86 5.08 -4.27 21.63
CA LEU A 86 3.67 -4.37 22.02
C LEU A 86 3.21 -5.76 22.45
N HIS A 87 3.72 -6.84 21.86
CA HIS A 87 3.12 -8.19 22.03
C HIS A 87 3.21 -8.76 23.47
N LYS A 88 4.04 -8.18 24.33
CA LYS A 88 4.18 -8.57 25.75
C LYS A 88 3.22 -7.83 26.68
N ALA A 89 2.54 -6.81 26.18
CA ALA A 89 1.55 -6.06 26.93
C ALA A 89 0.41 -6.97 27.39
N LYS A 90 -0.20 -6.63 28.53
CA LYS A 90 -1.34 -7.39 29.09
C LYS A 90 -2.68 -6.79 28.68
N GLU A 91 -2.65 -5.50 28.39
CA GLU A 91 -3.73 -4.63 27.94
C GLU A 91 -4.32 -5.18 26.63
N PRO A 92 -5.63 -5.49 26.60
CA PRO A 92 -6.32 -6.00 25.41
C PRO A 92 -6.13 -5.13 24.17
N GLU A 93 -6.25 -3.82 24.31
CA GLU A 93 -6.17 -2.82 23.25
C GLU A 93 -4.79 -2.85 22.57
N ILE A 94 -3.73 -3.07 23.36
CA ILE A 94 -2.36 -3.19 22.85
C ILE A 94 -2.15 -4.53 22.15
N LYS A 95 -2.79 -5.60 22.63
CA LYS A 95 -2.74 -6.91 21.97
C LYS A 95 -3.45 -6.90 20.62
N GLU A 96 -4.52 -6.13 20.47
CA GLU A 96 -5.19 -5.94 19.17
C GLU A 96 -4.23 -5.34 18.15
N ILE A 97 -3.55 -4.24 18.50
CA ILE A 97 -2.50 -3.62 17.67
C ILE A 97 -1.41 -4.64 17.31
N ALA A 98 -0.92 -5.41 18.29
CA ALA A 98 0.09 -6.43 18.05
C ALA A 98 -0.38 -7.53 17.09
N ASN A 99 -1.66 -7.92 17.15
CA ASN A 99 -2.22 -8.92 16.23
C ASN A 99 -2.36 -8.36 14.81
N SER A 100 -2.81 -7.12 14.66
CA SER A 100 -2.92 -6.47 13.34
C SER A 100 -1.53 -6.24 12.74
N LEU A 101 -0.50 -5.93 13.54
CA LEU A 101 0.91 -5.91 13.10
C LEU A 101 1.41 -7.28 12.62
N LYS A 102 1.03 -8.35 13.31
CA LYS A 102 1.36 -9.71 12.87
C LYS A 102 0.71 -10.04 11.54
N ASN A 103 -0.54 -9.61 11.31
CA ASN A 103 -1.23 -9.75 10.04
C ASN A 103 -0.50 -8.96 8.94
N LEU A 104 -0.18 -7.69 9.19
CA LEU A 104 0.59 -6.84 8.27
C LEU A 104 1.92 -7.51 7.87
N LYS A 105 2.65 -8.06 8.86
CA LYS A 105 3.90 -8.80 8.60
C LYS A 105 3.68 -9.98 7.64
N GLN A 106 2.60 -10.73 7.82
CA GLN A 106 2.30 -11.89 6.97
C GLN A 106 1.99 -11.46 5.53
N LEU A 107 1.22 -10.39 5.35
CA LEU A 107 0.92 -9.81 4.04
C LEU A 107 2.19 -9.35 3.33
N VAL A 108 3.02 -8.52 3.99
CA VAL A 108 4.29 -8.03 3.42
C VAL A 108 5.23 -9.18 3.10
N LYS A 109 5.40 -10.14 4.02
CA LYS A 109 6.29 -11.30 3.82
C LYS A 109 5.84 -12.20 2.67
N SER A 110 4.54 -12.26 2.38
CA SER A 110 4.01 -13.09 1.28
C SER A 110 4.46 -12.58 -0.09
N GLY A 111 4.71 -11.26 -0.21
CA GLY A 111 4.99 -10.58 -1.49
C GLY A 111 3.84 -10.63 -2.50
N LYS A 112 2.64 -11.06 -2.09
CA LYS A 112 1.47 -11.25 -2.95
C LYS A 112 0.31 -10.33 -2.61
N ALA A 113 0.35 -9.71 -1.43
CA ALA A 113 -0.66 -8.79 -0.98
C ALA A 113 -0.68 -7.54 -1.87
N THR A 114 -1.89 -7.11 -2.18
CA THR A 114 -2.22 -5.88 -2.90
C THR A 114 -2.02 -4.64 -2.02
N GLY A 115 -1.97 -3.47 -2.65
CA GLY A 115 -1.93 -2.19 -1.94
C GLY A 115 -3.18 -1.98 -1.10
N HIS A 116 -4.34 -2.46 -1.56
CA HIS A 116 -5.59 -2.48 -0.80
C HIS A 116 -5.50 -3.35 0.46
N GLU A 117 -5.09 -4.62 0.36
CA GLU A 117 -5.01 -5.52 1.51
C GLU A 117 -4.02 -5.00 2.57
N ILE A 118 -2.85 -4.51 2.14
CA ILE A 118 -1.88 -3.90 3.05
C ILE A 118 -2.45 -2.61 3.65
N GLY A 119 -3.11 -1.80 2.82
CA GLY A 119 -3.71 -0.53 3.22
C GLY A 119 -4.82 -0.67 4.25
N GLU A 120 -5.68 -1.68 4.12
CA GLU A 120 -6.75 -1.98 5.09
C GLU A 120 -6.17 -2.30 6.47
N VAL A 121 -5.15 -3.15 6.54
CA VAL A 121 -4.51 -3.48 7.83
C VAL A 121 -3.79 -2.27 8.43
N LEU A 122 -3.18 -1.40 7.61
CA LEU A 122 -2.59 -0.15 8.09
C LEU A 122 -3.63 0.83 8.63
N ILE A 123 -4.81 0.90 8.00
CA ILE A 123 -5.94 1.70 8.50
C ILE A 123 -6.41 1.14 9.84
N GLU A 124 -6.58 -0.18 9.95
CA GLU A 124 -6.98 -0.84 11.18
C GLU A 124 -6.00 -0.56 12.33
N ILE A 125 -4.69 -0.74 12.09
CA ILE A 125 -3.64 -0.43 13.06
C ILE A 125 -3.68 1.06 13.44
N GLY A 126 -3.90 1.94 12.45
CA GLY A 126 -3.98 3.38 12.66
C GLY A 126 -5.16 3.81 13.54
N ASP A 127 -6.31 3.19 13.33
CA ASP A 127 -7.52 3.43 14.11
C ASP A 127 -7.34 2.90 15.55
N GLN A 128 -6.87 1.67 15.72
CA GLN A 128 -6.55 1.09 17.04
C GLN A 128 -5.51 1.93 17.81
N THR A 129 -4.49 2.44 17.11
CA THR A 129 -3.46 3.30 17.72
C THR A 129 -4.05 4.66 18.14
N SER A 130 -4.97 5.21 17.34
CA SER A 130 -5.66 6.46 17.65
C SER A 130 -6.62 6.32 18.85
N ASP A 131 -7.28 5.17 18.97
CA ASP A 131 -8.16 4.85 20.09
C ASP A 131 -7.35 4.65 21.38
N LEU A 132 -6.23 3.92 21.32
CA LEU A 132 -5.28 3.80 22.43
C LEU A 132 -4.78 5.16 22.91
N ALA A 133 -4.52 6.10 21.99
CA ALA A 133 -4.15 7.47 22.33
C ALA A 133 -5.23 8.21 23.13
N GLY A 134 -6.51 7.86 22.95
CA GLY A 134 -7.63 8.42 23.69
C GLY A 134 -7.50 8.24 25.19
N GLU A 135 -6.99 7.07 25.60
CA GLU A 135 -6.87 6.61 26.98
C GLU A 135 -5.48 6.82 27.59
N ALA A 136 -4.48 7.10 26.76
CA ALA A 136 -3.09 7.24 27.19
C ALA A 136 -2.81 8.54 27.96
N ASP A 137 -1.71 8.52 28.73
CA ASP A 137 -1.21 9.69 29.45
C ASP A 137 -0.87 10.85 28.51
N LYS A 138 -0.94 12.08 29.04
CA LYS A 138 -0.81 13.33 28.24
C LYS A 138 0.48 13.40 27.42
N GLU A 139 1.57 12.79 27.90
CA GLU A 139 2.88 12.82 27.26
C GLU A 139 2.93 11.98 25.97
N VAL A 140 2.27 10.83 25.95
CA VAL A 140 2.27 9.89 24.80
C VAL A 140 1.02 9.99 23.94
N LYS A 141 -0.04 10.63 24.44
CA LYS A 141 -1.31 10.82 23.73
C LYS A 141 -1.15 11.52 22.38
N THR A 142 -0.45 12.65 22.34
CA THR A 142 -0.29 13.41 21.08
C THR A 142 0.54 12.64 20.05
N PRO A 143 1.70 12.06 20.42
CA PRO A 143 2.42 11.13 19.56
C PRO A 143 1.54 9.99 19.04
N LEU A 144 0.90 9.20 19.90
CA LEU A 144 0.09 8.07 19.44
C LEU A 144 -1.03 8.48 18.48
N HIS A 145 -1.72 9.59 18.74
CA HIS A 145 -2.76 10.08 17.85
C HIS A 145 -2.21 10.51 16.48
N ARG A 146 -1.03 11.13 16.44
CA ARG A 146 -0.34 11.48 15.19
C ARG A 146 0.03 10.22 14.41
N LEU A 147 0.57 9.20 15.09
CA LEU A 147 0.97 7.94 14.48
C LEU A 147 -0.24 7.23 13.86
N GLY A 148 -1.31 7.09 14.63
CA GLY A 148 -2.53 6.45 14.15
C GLY A 148 -3.07 7.11 12.88
N LYS A 149 -3.15 8.45 12.89
CA LYS A 149 -3.57 9.22 11.71
C LYS A 149 -2.63 9.04 10.51
N GLN A 150 -1.33 8.95 10.72
CA GLN A 150 -0.37 8.72 9.63
C GLN A 150 -0.57 7.35 9.01
N LEU A 151 -0.71 6.30 9.82
CA LEU A 151 -0.95 4.93 9.35
C LEU A 151 -2.23 4.83 8.53
N SER A 152 -3.35 5.39 9.02
CA SER A 152 -4.60 5.39 8.25
C SER A 152 -4.47 6.19 6.95
N LYS A 153 -3.75 7.32 6.96
CA LYS A 153 -3.50 8.10 5.74
C LYS A 153 -2.67 7.33 4.71
N ILE A 154 -1.64 6.63 5.16
CA ILE A 154 -0.79 5.78 4.32
C ILE A 154 -1.62 4.65 3.72
N GLY A 155 -2.41 3.95 4.53
CA GLY A 155 -3.24 2.85 4.04
C GLY A 155 -4.22 3.30 2.95
N VAL A 156 -4.85 4.46 3.12
CA VAL A 156 -5.69 5.08 2.07
C VAL A 156 -4.88 5.45 0.83
N SER A 157 -3.64 5.92 0.99
CA SER A 157 -2.77 6.31 -0.13
C SER A 157 -2.35 5.11 -0.97
N LEU A 158 -2.04 3.98 -0.33
CA LEU A 158 -1.65 2.74 -1.00
C LEU A 158 -2.76 2.21 -1.91
N GLY A 159 -4.00 2.11 -1.40
CA GLY A 159 -5.15 1.71 -2.23
C GLY A 159 -5.37 2.65 -3.41
N LYS A 160 -5.29 3.97 -3.20
CA LYS A 160 -5.44 4.96 -4.28
C LYS A 160 -4.34 4.89 -5.34
N GLN A 161 -3.13 4.55 -4.95
CA GLN A 161 -2.03 4.40 -5.89
C GLN A 161 -2.23 3.16 -6.76
N GLU A 162 -2.60 2.04 -6.15
CA GLU A 162 -2.96 0.83 -6.89
C GLU A 162 -4.12 1.11 -7.85
N ASP A 163 -5.17 1.79 -7.40
CA ASP A 163 -6.30 2.19 -8.26
C ASP A 163 -5.83 3.00 -9.47
N ARG A 164 -4.92 3.95 -9.24
CA ARG A 164 -4.37 4.80 -10.29
C ARG A 164 -3.57 3.97 -11.31
N GLU A 165 -2.72 3.06 -10.85
CA GLU A 165 -1.94 2.18 -11.73
C GLU A 165 -2.86 1.28 -12.56
N GLN A 166 -3.92 0.75 -11.96
CA GLN A 166 -4.91 -0.05 -12.68
C GLN A 166 -5.68 0.79 -13.72
N ILE A 167 -6.05 2.03 -13.40
CA ILE A 167 -6.67 2.96 -14.36
C ILE A 167 -5.72 3.27 -15.52
N GLU A 168 -4.45 3.57 -15.24
CA GLU A 168 -3.44 3.84 -16.27
C GLU A 168 -3.25 2.62 -17.21
N GLN A 169 -3.32 1.40 -16.67
CA GLN A 169 -3.32 0.18 -17.48
C GLN A 169 -4.57 0.07 -18.36
N ILE A 170 -5.77 0.37 -17.84
CA ILE A 170 -7.00 0.38 -18.64
C ILE A 170 -6.94 1.43 -19.76
N ASP A 171 -6.42 2.62 -19.47
CA ASP A 171 -6.24 3.67 -20.47
C ASP A 171 -5.24 3.26 -21.57
N SER A 172 -4.16 2.55 -21.22
CA SER A 172 -3.23 1.98 -22.20
C SER A 172 -3.88 0.90 -23.09
N LEU A 173 -4.75 0.06 -22.50
CA LEU A 173 -5.54 -0.91 -23.26
C LEU A 173 -6.50 -0.21 -24.23
N LEU A 174 -7.14 0.88 -23.78
CA LEU A 174 -8.01 1.71 -24.61
C LEU A 174 -7.27 2.29 -25.81
N GLU A 175 -6.12 2.95 -25.59
CA GLU A 175 -5.32 3.52 -26.69
C GLU A 175 -4.92 2.46 -27.73
N THR A 176 -4.57 1.26 -27.26
CA THR A 176 -4.22 0.15 -28.15
C THR A 176 -5.43 -0.32 -28.98
N LEU A 177 -6.61 -0.37 -28.38
CA LEU A 177 -7.84 -0.84 -29.04
C LEU A 177 -8.56 0.23 -29.86
N GLU A 178 -8.32 1.53 -29.61
CA GLU A 178 -8.86 2.63 -30.41
C GLU A 178 -8.14 2.78 -31.75
N GLY A 179 -6.93 2.22 -31.87
CA GLY A 179 -6.21 2.09 -33.14
C GLY A 179 -6.93 1.20 -34.17
N ASP A 180 -6.31 1.03 -35.33
CA ASP A 180 -6.80 0.05 -36.31
C ASP A 180 -6.57 -1.37 -35.82
N ILE A 181 -7.57 -1.89 -35.12
CA ILE A 181 -7.64 -3.26 -34.60
C ILE A 181 -7.44 -4.33 -35.67
N THR A 182 -7.70 -4.03 -36.95
CA THR A 182 -7.49 -4.97 -38.05
C THR A 182 -6.02 -5.08 -38.44
N GLY A 183 -5.20 -4.11 -38.03
CA GLY A 183 -3.75 -4.07 -38.20
C GLY A 183 -2.94 -4.51 -36.98
N ILE A 184 -3.58 -4.89 -35.86
CA ILE A 184 -2.86 -5.36 -34.66
C ILE A 184 -2.32 -6.77 -34.93
N GLU A 185 -1.01 -6.95 -34.74
CA GLU A 185 -0.38 -8.27 -34.84
C GLU A 185 -0.99 -9.25 -33.79
N PRO A 186 -1.26 -10.52 -34.14
CA PRO A 186 -1.90 -11.48 -33.24
C PRO A 186 -1.20 -11.63 -31.89
N GLU A 187 0.12 -11.53 -31.86
CA GLU A 187 0.95 -11.57 -30.65
C GLU A 187 0.71 -10.35 -29.75
N ALA A 188 0.62 -9.16 -30.33
CA ALA A 188 0.31 -7.93 -29.60
C ALA A 188 -1.13 -7.97 -29.04
N ALA A 189 -2.10 -8.44 -29.84
CA ALA A 189 -3.47 -8.64 -29.38
C ALA A 189 -3.55 -9.65 -28.22
N GLN A 190 -2.77 -10.73 -28.27
CA GLN A 190 -2.67 -11.68 -27.16
C GLN A 190 -2.07 -11.04 -25.90
N GLY A 191 -1.04 -10.21 -26.05
CA GLY A 191 -0.46 -9.46 -24.93
C GLY A 191 -1.46 -8.54 -24.24
N VAL A 192 -2.26 -7.79 -25.01
CA VAL A 192 -3.36 -6.94 -24.50
C VAL A 192 -4.38 -7.76 -23.71
N VAL A 193 -4.82 -8.89 -24.27
CA VAL A 193 -5.77 -9.79 -23.60
C VAL A 193 -5.18 -10.38 -22.31
N ASP A 194 -3.89 -10.71 -22.31
CA ASP A 194 -3.21 -11.26 -21.14
C ASP A 194 -3.06 -10.26 -20.01
N THR A 195 -2.69 -9.02 -20.33
CA THR A 195 -2.64 -7.92 -19.37
C THR A 195 -4.02 -7.74 -18.72
N TRP A 196 -5.07 -7.63 -19.53
CA TRP A 196 -6.42 -7.43 -18.99
C TRP A 196 -6.92 -8.62 -18.19
N TYR A 197 -6.67 -9.85 -18.66
CA TYR A 197 -6.99 -11.06 -17.90
C TYR A 197 -6.26 -11.08 -16.55
N SER A 198 -4.99 -10.68 -16.52
CA SER A 198 -4.18 -10.67 -15.30
C SER A 198 -4.74 -9.76 -14.21
N LEU A 199 -5.35 -8.64 -14.60
CA LEU A 199 -6.03 -7.69 -13.71
C LEU A 199 -7.30 -8.28 -13.11
N LEU A 200 -8.09 -8.99 -13.92
CA LEU A 200 -9.45 -9.38 -13.51
C LEU A 200 -9.52 -10.75 -12.81
N HIS A 201 -8.69 -11.71 -13.23
CA HIS A 201 -8.88 -13.12 -12.84
C HIS A 201 -8.60 -13.43 -11.36
N LYS A 202 -8.01 -12.50 -10.61
CA LYS A 202 -7.77 -12.64 -9.16
C LYS A 202 -8.89 -12.04 -8.32
N SER A 203 -9.84 -11.34 -8.94
CA SER A 203 -10.96 -10.74 -8.22
C SER A 203 -11.90 -11.81 -7.67
N GLU A 204 -12.47 -11.57 -6.50
CA GLU A 204 -13.56 -12.39 -5.96
C GLU A 204 -14.94 -11.99 -6.54
N ASP A 205 -15.00 -10.90 -7.29
CA ASP A 205 -16.21 -10.43 -7.96
C ASP A 205 -16.60 -11.34 -9.14
N GLU A 206 -17.79 -11.92 -9.07
CA GLU A 206 -18.32 -12.84 -10.08
C GLU A 206 -18.43 -12.20 -11.47
N ASN A 207 -18.84 -10.94 -11.57
CA ASN A 207 -18.95 -10.23 -12.85
C ASN A 207 -17.56 -10.02 -13.48
N LEU A 208 -16.55 -9.70 -12.67
CA LEU A 208 -15.16 -9.61 -13.14
C LEU A 208 -14.61 -10.97 -13.59
N GLN A 209 -14.97 -12.05 -12.90
CA GLN A 209 -14.62 -13.41 -13.31
C GLN A 209 -15.26 -13.81 -14.64
N GLU A 210 -16.50 -13.39 -14.91
CA GLU A 210 -17.14 -13.61 -16.21
C GLU A 210 -16.39 -12.93 -17.36
N ILE A 211 -15.98 -11.67 -17.16
CA ILE A 211 -15.15 -10.95 -18.14
C ILE A 211 -13.83 -11.70 -18.35
N ALA A 212 -13.16 -12.12 -17.27
CA ALA A 212 -11.91 -12.88 -17.35
C ALA A 212 -12.08 -14.20 -18.14
N ASN A 213 -13.21 -14.88 -18.01
CA ASN A 213 -13.52 -16.07 -18.79
C ASN A 213 -13.78 -15.77 -20.27
N GLY A 214 -14.47 -14.66 -20.58
CA GLY A 214 -14.58 -14.18 -21.95
C GLY A 214 -13.23 -13.84 -22.57
N LEU A 215 -12.28 -13.30 -21.80
CA LEU A 215 -10.91 -13.03 -22.25
C LEU A 215 -10.14 -14.31 -22.55
N LYS A 216 -10.32 -15.38 -21.76
CA LYS A 216 -9.75 -16.70 -22.09
C LYS A 216 -10.27 -17.21 -23.44
N GLU A 217 -11.57 -17.08 -23.67
CA GLU A 217 -12.19 -17.47 -24.94
C GLU A 217 -11.62 -16.67 -26.11
N LEU A 218 -11.53 -15.34 -25.96
CA LEU A 218 -10.93 -14.44 -26.95
C LEU A 218 -9.47 -14.82 -27.25
N LYS A 219 -8.67 -15.10 -26.21
CA LYS A 219 -7.29 -15.58 -26.36
C LYS A 219 -7.21 -16.89 -27.15
N GLN A 220 -8.13 -17.82 -26.89
CA GLN A 220 -8.18 -19.08 -27.63
C GLN A 220 -8.52 -18.85 -29.11
N LEU A 221 -9.40 -17.90 -29.42
CA LEU A 221 -9.70 -17.53 -30.81
C LEU A 221 -8.48 -16.92 -31.50
N LEU A 222 -7.75 -16.00 -30.84
CA LEU A 222 -6.54 -15.37 -31.38
C LEU A 222 -5.43 -16.39 -31.72
N LYS A 223 -5.39 -17.54 -31.05
CA LYS A 223 -4.43 -18.62 -31.34
C LYS A 223 -4.81 -19.45 -32.58
N ARG A 224 -6.05 -19.36 -33.06
CA ARG A 224 -6.51 -20.10 -34.23
C ARG A 224 -6.07 -19.38 -35.49
N LYS A 225 -5.21 -20.01 -36.28
CA LYS A 225 -4.74 -19.49 -37.57
C LYS A 225 -5.85 -19.25 -38.60
N THR A 226 -7.03 -19.83 -38.39
CA THR A 226 -8.17 -19.79 -39.31
C THR A 226 -9.35 -18.98 -38.79
N ALA A 227 -9.22 -18.33 -37.62
CA ALA A 227 -10.31 -17.53 -37.07
C ALA A 227 -10.60 -16.33 -37.98
N LYS A 228 -11.87 -16.05 -38.19
CA LYS A 228 -12.38 -14.92 -38.99
C LYS A 228 -13.03 -13.90 -38.07
N GLY A 229 -13.21 -12.67 -38.54
CA GLY A 229 -13.90 -11.60 -37.80
C GLY A 229 -15.20 -12.05 -37.12
N ALA A 230 -16.05 -12.77 -37.87
CA ALA A 230 -17.31 -13.30 -37.36
C ALA A 230 -17.16 -14.28 -36.17
N ASP A 231 -16.02 -14.96 -36.01
CA ASP A 231 -15.75 -15.82 -34.85
C ASP A 231 -15.49 -14.99 -33.58
N PHE A 232 -14.91 -13.78 -33.73
CA PHE A 232 -14.59 -12.87 -32.63
C PHE A 232 -15.78 -12.00 -32.22
N ALA A 233 -16.64 -11.67 -33.18
CA ALA A 233 -17.80 -10.80 -33.02
C ALA A 233 -18.66 -11.08 -31.77
N PRO A 234 -19.13 -12.32 -31.50
CA PRO A 234 -19.97 -12.59 -30.33
C PRO A 234 -19.20 -12.43 -29.01
N VAL A 235 -17.93 -12.83 -28.97
CA VAL A 235 -17.09 -12.73 -27.77
C VAL A 235 -16.81 -11.28 -27.42
N LEU A 236 -16.44 -10.46 -28.41
CA LEU A 236 -16.16 -9.03 -28.21
C LEU A 236 -17.42 -8.24 -27.85
N THR A 237 -18.57 -8.58 -28.45
CA THR A 237 -19.85 -7.95 -28.10
C THR A 237 -20.22 -8.24 -26.66
N ARG A 238 -20.17 -9.51 -26.23
CA ARG A 238 -20.45 -9.93 -24.85
C ARG A 238 -19.48 -9.30 -23.86
N LEU A 239 -18.17 -9.34 -24.14
CA LEU A 239 -17.16 -8.70 -23.31
C LEU A 239 -17.42 -7.20 -23.15
N GLY A 240 -17.81 -6.52 -24.23
CA GLY A 240 -18.12 -5.09 -24.18
C GLY A 240 -19.32 -4.78 -23.29
N GLU A 241 -20.39 -5.58 -23.39
CA GLU A 241 -21.59 -5.43 -22.56
C GLU A 241 -21.30 -5.69 -21.07
N GLN A 242 -20.60 -6.79 -20.76
CA GLN A 242 -20.19 -7.11 -19.39
C GLN A 242 -19.27 -6.04 -18.80
N THR A 243 -18.34 -5.51 -19.60
CA THR A 243 -17.41 -4.44 -19.15
C THR A 243 -18.16 -3.13 -18.88
N GLU A 244 -19.15 -2.77 -19.70
CA GLU A 244 -19.97 -1.57 -19.44
C GLU A 244 -20.84 -1.75 -18.20
N GLN A 245 -21.40 -2.96 -17.97
CA GLN A 245 -22.17 -3.28 -16.77
C GLN A 245 -21.32 -3.15 -15.51
N VAL A 246 -20.16 -3.81 -15.45
CA VAL A 246 -19.21 -3.66 -14.33
C VAL A 246 -18.81 -2.19 -14.15
N GLY A 247 -18.54 -1.48 -15.25
CA GLY A 247 -18.20 -0.06 -15.22
C GLY A 247 -19.29 0.84 -14.61
N ALA A 248 -20.55 0.44 -14.63
CA ALA A 248 -21.64 1.20 -13.99
C ALA A 248 -21.57 1.14 -12.46
N GLU A 249 -21.13 0.00 -11.93
CA GLU A 249 -21.06 -0.32 -10.49
C GLU A 249 -19.68 -0.01 -9.88
N ALA A 250 -18.64 0.09 -10.71
CA ALA A 250 -17.26 0.29 -10.28
C ALA A 250 -17.04 1.56 -9.42
N ALA A 251 -15.96 1.55 -8.63
CA ALA A 251 -15.56 2.70 -7.82
C ALA A 251 -15.31 3.97 -8.67
N ARG A 252 -15.32 5.13 -8.00
CA ARG A 252 -15.08 6.42 -8.64
C ARG A 252 -13.67 6.42 -9.26
N GLY A 253 -13.57 6.74 -10.55
CA GLY A 253 -12.32 6.68 -11.31
C GLY A 253 -12.42 5.65 -12.44
N PHE A 254 -12.85 4.43 -12.12
CA PHE A 254 -12.95 3.32 -13.08
C PHE A 254 -14.14 3.42 -14.03
N LYS A 255 -15.25 4.06 -13.62
CA LYS A 255 -16.49 4.13 -14.43
C LYS A 255 -16.27 4.67 -15.84
N GLY A 256 -15.46 5.71 -15.98
CA GLY A 256 -15.19 6.36 -17.27
C GLY A 256 -14.43 5.46 -18.23
N PRO A 257 -13.21 5.02 -17.85
CA PRO A 257 -12.40 4.09 -18.65
C PRO A 257 -13.15 2.79 -18.99
N LEU A 258 -13.78 2.12 -18.01
CA LEU A 258 -14.50 0.87 -18.26
C LEU A 258 -15.68 1.05 -19.20
N LYS A 259 -16.45 2.14 -19.07
CA LYS A 259 -17.55 2.43 -20.01
C LYS A 259 -17.05 2.67 -21.44
N LYS A 260 -15.93 3.37 -21.61
CA LYS A 260 -15.32 3.56 -22.94
C LYS A 260 -14.87 2.23 -23.52
N LEU A 261 -14.20 1.41 -22.69
CA LEU A 261 -13.68 0.11 -23.10
C LEU A 261 -14.81 -0.83 -23.53
N GLY A 262 -15.87 -0.91 -22.72
CA GLY A 262 -17.06 -1.69 -23.03
C GLY A 262 -17.68 -1.31 -24.38
N LYS A 263 -17.89 -0.01 -24.59
CA LYS A 263 -18.43 0.50 -25.87
C LYS A 263 -17.55 0.20 -27.06
N LEU A 264 -16.24 0.34 -26.91
CA LEU A 264 -15.27 0.06 -27.96
C LEU A 264 -15.32 -1.41 -28.36
N LEU A 265 -15.28 -2.32 -27.38
CA LEU A 265 -15.39 -3.76 -27.60
C LEU A 265 -16.70 -4.15 -28.28
N SER A 266 -17.84 -3.62 -27.80
CA SER A 266 -19.14 -3.89 -28.42
C SER A 266 -19.24 -3.35 -29.84
N LYS A 267 -18.70 -2.15 -30.10
CA LYS A 267 -18.66 -1.57 -31.45
C LYS A 267 -17.82 -2.41 -32.40
N THR A 268 -16.63 -2.80 -31.94
CA THR A 268 -15.72 -3.68 -32.68
C THR A 268 -16.37 -5.02 -32.99
N GLY A 269 -16.96 -5.66 -31.98
CA GLY A 269 -17.66 -6.94 -32.16
C GLY A 269 -18.75 -6.87 -33.22
N LYS A 270 -19.56 -5.80 -33.20
CA LYS A 270 -20.60 -5.56 -34.22
C LYS A 270 -20.01 -5.34 -35.62
N SER A 271 -18.94 -4.55 -35.75
CA SER A 271 -18.29 -4.30 -37.03
C SER A 271 -17.66 -5.55 -37.66
N LEU A 272 -17.24 -6.52 -36.84
CA LEU A 272 -16.68 -7.79 -37.32
C LEU A 272 -17.75 -8.82 -37.70
N ALA A 273 -19.01 -8.56 -37.35
CA ALA A 273 -20.15 -9.41 -37.70
C ALA A 273 -20.72 -9.10 -39.09
N GLU A 274 -20.46 -7.88 -39.61
CA GLU A 274 -20.86 -7.40 -40.94
C GLU A 274 -19.88 -7.86 -42.02
#